data_AF-A0A8T0GXR1-F1
#
_entry.id   AF-A0A8T0GXR1-F1
#
_cell.length_a   1.000
_cell.length_b   1.000
_cell.length_c   1.000
_cell.angle_alpha   90.00
_cell.angle_beta   90.00
_cell.angle_gamma   90.00
#
_symmetry.space_group_name_H-M   'P 1'
#
loop_
_entity.id
_entity.type
_entity.pdbx_description
1 polymer ?
#
loop_
_entity_poly.entity_id
_entity_poly.type
_entity_poly.pdbx_seq_one_letter_code
_entity_poly.pdbx_strand_id
1 'polypeptide(L)'
;MGARHMQLLGAIWVVVVVTICAFSDEADAHEHCRRGFATCHKGRSCKTQVSCDPENCGKCGVRCPNAAHGQGRCEDGRCTLECQWRHGWRDCDSAKGNGCETNIDTSPKHCGKCGKVCPAPPANGTATCSKKDGCSIQCDARFSKCGTQCLNLQTDTANCGTCGNICPAPANGIATCSGGTCGVTCNDGFSLCGGECRDVNNDAGNCGTCNNACLAPENASATCSGGTCGFSCNTLMGKCGGAPLGDRCSNLLDDVNDCGGCNRPCPTIDNGTPKCSSGLCTTECNAGFTMCNDRCVDLGSDRNNCGGCDSACGMVPGACFCMGFVTGCRSVCTQGACSTTCPPESQDPTTCIKDCPIEDK
;
A
#
# COMPACT_ATOMS: atom_id res chain seq x y z
N MET A 1 -9.48 57.46 -11.08
CA MET A 1 -9.97 58.22 -12.25
C MET A 1 -10.25 57.23 -13.37
N GLY A 2 -11.50 56.87 -13.64
CA GLY A 2 -11.76 55.82 -14.65
C GLY A 2 -13.19 55.31 -14.66
N ALA A 3 -14.17 56.21 -14.64
CA ALA A 3 -15.58 55.84 -14.72
C ALA A 3 -16.40 56.94 -15.40
N ARG A 4 -15.98 57.40 -16.60
CA ARG A 4 -16.76 58.34 -17.43
C ARG A 4 -16.64 58.15 -18.96
N HIS A 5 -16.03 57.07 -19.44
CA HIS A 5 -15.75 56.92 -20.88
C HIS A 5 -16.62 55.91 -21.66
N MET A 6 -17.63 55.30 -21.04
CA MET A 6 -18.45 54.27 -21.70
C MET A 6 -19.95 54.59 -21.79
N GLN A 7 -20.31 55.87 -21.80
CA GLN A 7 -21.68 56.33 -22.11
C GLN A 7 -21.78 57.09 -23.44
N LEU A 8 -20.65 57.48 -24.07
CA LEU A 8 -20.69 58.23 -25.33
C LEU A 8 -20.94 57.37 -26.58
N LEU A 9 -20.57 56.08 -26.59
CA LEU A 9 -20.75 55.22 -27.78
C LEU A 9 -22.21 54.79 -28.01
N GLY A 10 -23.05 54.81 -26.97
CA GLY A 10 -24.49 54.56 -27.09
C GLY A 10 -25.25 55.77 -27.63
N ALA A 11 -24.82 56.98 -27.28
CA ALA A 11 -25.37 58.21 -27.82
C ALA A 11 -25.02 58.40 -29.30
N ILE A 12 -23.81 57.99 -29.73
CA ILE A 12 -23.40 58.10 -31.14
C ILE A 12 -24.25 57.21 -32.06
N TRP A 13 -24.68 56.00 -31.64
CA TRP A 13 -25.56 55.16 -32.46
C TRP A 13 -27.01 55.67 -32.54
N VAL A 14 -27.54 56.22 -31.44
CA VAL A 14 -28.85 56.89 -31.46
C VAL A 14 -28.79 58.14 -32.35
N VAL A 15 -27.67 58.87 -32.34
CA VAL A 15 -27.45 60.00 -33.24
C VAL A 15 -27.38 59.54 -34.69
N VAL A 16 -26.71 58.43 -35.04
CA VAL A 16 -26.60 57.96 -36.44
C VAL A 16 -27.96 57.55 -37.04
N VAL A 17 -28.84 56.86 -36.30
CA VAL A 17 -30.19 56.51 -36.80
C VAL A 17 -31.08 57.75 -36.90
N VAL A 18 -30.94 58.71 -35.99
CA VAL A 18 -31.66 60.00 -36.05
C VAL A 18 -31.14 60.90 -37.20
N THR A 19 -29.93 60.66 -37.71
CA THR A 19 -29.33 61.51 -38.77
C THR A 19 -29.77 61.14 -40.19
N ILE A 20 -30.44 59.99 -40.44
CA ILE A 20 -30.91 59.63 -41.80
C ILE A 20 -32.29 60.24 -42.12
N CYS A 21 -33.12 60.55 -41.13
CA CYS A 21 -34.43 61.18 -41.36
C CYS A 21 -34.38 62.72 -41.45
N ALA A 22 -33.19 63.31 -41.34
CA ALA A 22 -33.01 64.75 -41.14
C ALA A 22 -32.18 65.41 -42.26
N PHE A 23 -32.44 65.09 -43.53
CA PHE A 23 -32.01 65.94 -44.65
C PHE A 23 -32.99 65.88 -45.81
N SER A 24 -34.04 66.71 -45.73
CA SER A 24 -34.39 67.65 -46.80
C SER A 24 -35.49 68.57 -46.26
N ASP A 25 -35.07 69.75 -45.79
CA ASP A 25 -35.94 70.91 -45.75
C ASP A 25 -36.56 71.14 -47.14
N GLU A 26 -37.75 71.75 -47.13
CA GLU A 26 -38.62 72.13 -48.27
C GLU A 26 -39.78 71.15 -48.58
N ALA A 27 -40.90 71.42 -47.90
CA ALA A 27 -42.22 70.91 -48.24
C ALA A 27 -42.71 71.57 -49.55
N ASP A 28 -42.61 70.87 -50.69
CA ASP A 28 -43.28 71.31 -51.91
C ASP A 28 -44.77 70.94 -51.90
N ALA A 29 -45.59 71.96 -52.12
CA ALA A 29 -47.00 71.81 -52.44
C ALA A 29 -47.16 71.69 -53.96
N HIS A 30 -47.23 70.47 -54.52
CA HIS A 30 -47.78 70.28 -55.86
C HIS A 30 -48.15 68.80 -56.11
N GLU A 31 -49.46 68.50 -56.05
CA GLU A 31 -50.20 67.32 -56.53
C GLU A 31 -49.73 65.88 -56.16
N HIS A 32 -48.45 65.63 -55.86
CA HIS A 32 -47.87 64.36 -55.43
C HIS A 32 -46.73 64.59 -54.43
N CYS A 33 -46.72 63.85 -53.31
CA CYS A 33 -45.65 63.94 -52.32
C CYS A 33 -44.31 63.42 -52.88
N ARG A 34 -43.18 64.00 -52.43
CA ARG A 34 -41.83 63.45 -52.68
C ARG A 34 -41.77 62.00 -52.17
N ARG A 35 -40.97 61.15 -52.84
CA ARG A 35 -40.78 59.74 -52.41
C ARG A 35 -40.36 59.71 -50.94
N GLY A 36 -41.02 58.86 -50.15
CA GLY A 36 -40.80 58.76 -48.70
C GLY A 36 -41.69 59.66 -47.83
N PHE A 37 -42.54 60.50 -48.44
CA PHE A 37 -43.51 61.34 -47.73
C PHE A 37 -44.96 61.02 -48.12
N ALA A 38 -45.90 61.18 -47.19
CA ALA A 38 -47.33 61.03 -47.45
C ALA A 38 -48.20 62.02 -46.65
N THR A 39 -49.46 62.14 -47.04
CA THR A 39 -50.51 62.89 -46.35
C THR A 39 -51.32 61.98 -45.44
N CYS A 40 -50.94 61.84 -44.16
CA CYS A 40 -51.57 60.87 -43.24
C CYS A 40 -52.63 61.45 -42.30
N HIS A 41 -52.82 62.76 -42.30
CA HIS A 41 -53.89 63.45 -41.57
C HIS A 41 -54.85 64.14 -42.55
N LYS A 42 -56.01 64.61 -42.07
CA LYS A 42 -57.04 65.35 -42.85
C LYS A 42 -56.57 66.74 -43.37
N GLY A 43 -55.32 66.86 -43.79
CA GLY A 43 -54.72 68.06 -44.39
C GLY A 43 -53.91 67.68 -45.62
N ARG A 44 -53.85 68.59 -46.60
CA ARG A 44 -53.19 68.41 -47.91
C ARG A 44 -51.66 68.56 -47.87
N SER A 45 -51.01 68.30 -46.73
CA SER A 45 -49.57 68.55 -46.55
C SER A 45 -48.77 67.26 -46.39
N CYS A 46 -47.76 67.07 -47.23
CA CYS A 46 -46.82 65.93 -47.24
C CYS A 46 -45.83 65.99 -46.07
N LYS A 47 -46.34 65.93 -44.83
CA LYS A 47 -45.52 66.08 -43.61
C LYS A 47 -45.10 64.77 -42.96
N THR A 48 -45.78 63.66 -43.27
CA THR A 48 -45.48 62.36 -42.64
C THR A 48 -44.40 61.64 -43.42
N GLN A 49 -43.28 61.35 -42.76
CA GLN A 49 -42.15 60.63 -43.34
C GLN A 49 -42.40 59.12 -43.33
N VAL A 50 -43.14 58.63 -44.31
CA VAL A 50 -43.45 57.19 -44.43
C VAL A 50 -42.22 56.33 -44.71
N SER A 51 -41.07 56.92 -45.06
CA SER A 51 -39.81 56.18 -45.23
C SER A 51 -39.18 55.69 -43.92
N CYS A 52 -39.40 56.40 -42.81
CA CYS A 52 -38.76 56.06 -41.53
C CYS A 52 -39.64 56.20 -40.27
N ASP A 53 -40.89 56.65 -40.41
CA ASP A 53 -41.86 56.68 -39.32
C ASP A 53 -42.38 55.26 -39.00
N PRO A 54 -42.06 54.67 -37.83
CA PRO A 54 -42.52 53.33 -37.45
C PRO A 54 -44.04 53.24 -37.24
N GLU A 55 -44.77 54.36 -37.14
CA GLU A 55 -46.23 54.38 -37.02
C GLU A 55 -46.93 54.60 -38.38
N ASN A 56 -46.18 54.98 -39.43
CA ASN A 56 -46.70 55.26 -40.78
C ASN A 56 -45.80 54.69 -41.89
N CYS A 57 -45.25 53.49 -41.69
CA CYS A 57 -44.19 52.95 -42.54
C CYS A 57 -44.69 52.50 -43.92
N GLY A 58 -44.13 53.07 -44.99
CA GLY A 58 -44.48 52.83 -46.39
C GLY A 58 -45.82 53.43 -46.82
N LYS A 59 -46.78 53.55 -45.90
CA LYS A 59 -48.06 54.25 -46.08
C LYS A 59 -48.66 54.64 -44.72
N CYS A 60 -49.59 55.58 -44.76
CA CYS A 60 -50.28 56.08 -43.57
C CYS A 60 -50.99 54.96 -42.78
N GLY A 61 -50.85 54.97 -41.46
CA GLY A 61 -51.48 54.01 -40.54
C GLY A 61 -50.86 52.61 -40.54
N VAL A 62 -49.79 52.36 -41.30
CA VAL A 62 -49.03 51.11 -41.18
C VAL A 62 -48.01 51.25 -40.07
N ARG A 63 -48.36 50.67 -38.92
CA ARG A 63 -47.47 50.55 -37.78
C ARG A 63 -46.58 49.32 -37.90
N CYS A 64 -45.28 49.50 -37.73
CA CYS A 64 -44.35 48.39 -37.61
C CYS A 64 -44.57 47.68 -36.26
N PRO A 65 -44.93 46.38 -36.27
CA PRO A 65 -45.24 45.67 -35.04
C PRO A 65 -43.98 45.50 -34.19
N ASN A 66 -44.13 45.72 -32.89
CA ASN A 66 -43.14 45.23 -31.93
C ASN A 66 -43.32 43.72 -31.77
N ALA A 67 -42.21 43.03 -31.52
CA ALA A 67 -42.21 41.59 -31.32
C ALA A 67 -41.46 41.23 -30.02
N ALA A 68 -41.47 39.95 -29.64
CA ALA A 68 -40.73 39.50 -28.47
C ALA A 68 -39.24 39.82 -28.64
N HIS A 69 -38.67 40.58 -27.69
CA HIS A 69 -37.26 40.98 -27.68
C HIS A 69 -36.78 41.75 -28.93
N GLY A 70 -37.70 42.37 -29.68
CA GLY A 70 -37.40 43.17 -30.87
C GLY A 70 -38.34 44.36 -31.04
N GLN A 71 -37.81 45.48 -31.54
CA GLN A 71 -38.57 46.69 -31.82
C GLN A 71 -38.79 46.84 -33.32
N GLY A 72 -40.03 47.11 -33.72
CA GLY A 72 -40.36 47.41 -35.11
C GLY A 72 -39.75 48.75 -35.52
N ARG A 73 -39.00 48.77 -36.62
CA ARG A 73 -38.40 49.97 -37.22
C ARG A 73 -38.92 50.16 -38.63
N CYS A 74 -38.86 51.38 -39.13
CA CYS A 74 -39.15 51.68 -40.52
C CYS A 74 -37.86 52.11 -41.22
N GLU A 75 -37.47 51.37 -42.26
CA GLU A 75 -36.31 51.66 -43.10
C GLU A 75 -36.75 51.60 -44.56
N ASP A 76 -36.57 52.70 -45.30
CA ASP A 76 -37.00 52.87 -46.70
C ASP A 76 -38.46 52.48 -46.96
N GLY A 77 -39.34 52.81 -46.02
CA GLY A 77 -40.78 52.53 -46.11
C GLY A 77 -41.14 51.05 -45.95
N ARG A 78 -40.24 50.24 -45.39
CA ARG A 78 -40.48 48.85 -45.03
C ARG A 78 -40.25 48.63 -43.55
N CYS A 79 -41.13 47.85 -42.93
CA CYS A 79 -40.92 47.46 -41.54
C CYS A 79 -39.74 46.48 -41.44
N THR A 80 -38.76 46.87 -40.64
CA THR A 80 -37.63 46.05 -40.21
C THR A 80 -37.76 45.75 -38.72
N LEU A 81 -36.97 44.78 -38.25
CA LEU A 81 -36.98 44.36 -36.86
C LEU A 81 -35.59 44.60 -36.29
N GLU A 82 -35.49 45.45 -35.27
CA GLU A 82 -34.25 45.63 -34.53
C GLU A 82 -34.31 44.81 -33.23
N CYS A 83 -33.49 43.75 -33.17
CA CYS A 83 -33.36 42.95 -31.95
C CYS A 83 -32.69 43.71 -30.82
N GLN A 84 -32.92 43.28 -29.57
CA GLN A 84 -32.21 43.81 -28.41
C GLN A 84 -30.75 43.32 -28.37
N TRP A 85 -29.91 43.83 -29.28
CA TRP A 85 -28.58 43.27 -29.56
C TRP A 85 -27.67 43.22 -28.33
N ARG A 86 -27.78 44.25 -27.48
CA ARG A 86 -27.00 44.42 -26.25
C ARG A 86 -27.33 43.36 -25.19
N HIS A 87 -28.52 42.76 -25.24
CA HIS A 87 -29.01 41.71 -24.34
C HIS A 87 -28.97 40.30 -24.96
N GLY A 88 -28.27 40.15 -26.09
CA GLY A 88 -28.04 38.83 -26.70
C GLY A 88 -29.19 38.28 -27.55
N TRP A 89 -30.29 39.01 -27.74
CA TRP A 89 -31.40 38.51 -28.57
C TRP A 89 -31.13 38.69 -30.06
N ARG A 90 -31.45 37.66 -30.85
CA ARG A 90 -31.29 37.61 -32.31
C ARG A 90 -32.48 36.89 -32.93
N ASP A 91 -32.82 37.31 -34.15
CA ASP A 91 -33.65 36.55 -35.07
C ASP A 91 -32.73 35.53 -35.79
N CYS A 92 -32.89 34.24 -35.48
CA CYS A 92 -32.04 33.16 -36.00
C CYS A 92 -32.71 32.27 -37.04
N ASP A 93 -34.02 32.43 -37.27
CA ASP A 93 -34.78 31.75 -38.33
C ASP A 93 -35.13 32.71 -39.49
N SER A 94 -34.77 34.00 -39.35
CA SER A 94 -35.07 35.10 -40.29
C SER A 94 -36.56 35.39 -40.45
N ALA A 95 -37.40 34.94 -39.51
CA ALA A 95 -38.85 34.99 -39.60
C ALA A 95 -39.46 36.19 -38.87
N LYS A 96 -38.98 37.41 -39.14
CA LYS A 96 -39.38 38.74 -38.59
C LYS A 96 -40.75 38.91 -37.87
N GLY A 97 -41.80 38.18 -38.27
CA GLY A 97 -43.12 38.19 -37.63
C GLY A 97 -43.21 37.48 -36.27
N ASN A 98 -42.28 36.59 -35.91
CA ASN A 98 -42.22 36.00 -34.56
C ASN A 98 -41.35 36.82 -33.58
N GLY A 99 -40.36 37.59 -34.09
CA GLY A 99 -39.50 38.45 -33.28
C GLY A 99 -38.03 38.03 -33.24
N CYS A 100 -37.39 38.18 -32.07
CA CYS A 100 -35.99 37.82 -31.83
C CYS A 100 -35.94 36.76 -30.71
N GLU A 101 -36.22 35.51 -31.04
CA GLU A 101 -36.58 34.40 -30.13
C GLU A 101 -35.36 33.76 -29.48
N THR A 102 -34.16 34.04 -30.01
CA THR A 102 -32.97 33.32 -29.62
C THR A 102 -32.03 34.23 -28.85
N ASN A 103 -31.81 33.91 -27.58
CA ASN A 103 -30.75 34.55 -26.81
C ASN A 103 -29.42 33.82 -27.08
N ILE A 104 -28.55 34.43 -27.89
CA ILE A 104 -27.25 33.87 -28.24
C ILE A 104 -26.22 33.95 -27.11
N ASP A 105 -26.51 34.70 -26.04
CA ASP A 105 -25.63 34.80 -24.87
C ASP A 105 -25.87 33.64 -23.88
N THR A 106 -26.98 32.91 -24.00
CA THR A 106 -27.37 31.82 -23.07
C THR A 106 -27.76 30.51 -23.75
N SER A 107 -28.07 30.52 -25.05
CA SER A 107 -28.49 29.31 -25.77
C SER A 107 -27.29 28.44 -26.20
N PRO A 108 -27.18 27.19 -25.70
CA PRO A 108 -26.13 26.26 -26.14
C PRO A 108 -26.25 25.86 -27.61
N LYS A 109 -27.41 26.08 -28.25
CA LYS A 109 -27.63 25.80 -29.67
C LYS A 109 -27.28 26.99 -30.59
N HIS A 110 -27.09 28.18 -30.03
CA HIS A 110 -26.83 29.42 -30.78
C HIS A 110 -25.78 30.29 -30.07
N CYS A 111 -24.73 29.69 -29.52
CA CYS A 111 -23.84 30.34 -28.59
C CYS A 111 -22.91 31.36 -29.26
N GLY A 112 -23.12 32.64 -29.00
CA GLY A 112 -22.40 33.78 -29.58
C GLY A 112 -22.78 34.13 -31.02
N LYS A 113 -23.50 33.25 -31.74
CA LYS A 113 -24.11 33.52 -33.04
C LYS A 113 -25.18 32.48 -33.38
N CYS A 114 -26.12 32.85 -34.25
CA CYS A 114 -27.13 31.92 -34.75
C CYS A 114 -26.51 30.64 -35.34
N GLY A 115 -27.06 29.49 -34.95
CA GLY A 115 -26.64 28.17 -35.44
C GLY A 115 -25.29 27.67 -34.91
N LYS A 116 -24.58 28.43 -34.06
CA LYS A 116 -23.37 27.93 -33.40
C LYS A 116 -23.74 27.05 -32.21
N VAL A 117 -23.88 25.76 -32.48
CA VAL A 117 -24.13 24.74 -31.45
C VAL A 117 -22.84 24.49 -30.68
N CYS A 118 -22.94 24.41 -29.35
CA CYS A 118 -21.82 24.01 -28.51
C CYS A 118 -21.48 22.54 -28.71
N PRO A 119 -20.19 22.15 -28.57
CA PRO A 119 -19.79 20.76 -28.64
C PRO A 119 -20.60 19.89 -27.68
N ALA A 120 -20.83 18.63 -28.07
CA ALA A 120 -21.47 17.67 -27.18
C ALA A 120 -20.66 17.57 -25.87
N PRO A 121 -21.31 17.67 -24.70
CA PRO A 121 -20.61 17.56 -23.43
C PRO A 121 -20.13 16.12 -23.20
N PRO A 122 -19.09 15.92 -22.36
CA PRO A 122 -18.70 14.59 -21.91
C PRO A 122 -19.82 13.93 -21.09
N ALA A 123 -19.64 12.66 -20.74
CA ALA A 123 -20.49 12.00 -19.76
C ALA A 123 -20.55 12.80 -18.45
N ASN A 124 -21.74 12.85 -17.84
CA ASN A 124 -22.03 13.57 -16.60
C ASN A 124 -21.81 15.09 -16.67
N GLY A 125 -21.97 15.67 -17.87
CA GLY A 125 -21.88 17.10 -18.10
C GLY A 125 -22.97 17.61 -19.03
N THR A 126 -23.25 18.90 -18.91
CA THR A 126 -24.18 19.64 -19.76
C THR A 126 -23.45 20.78 -20.46
N ALA A 127 -23.73 20.97 -21.76
CA ALA A 127 -23.19 22.10 -22.50
C ALA A 127 -23.96 23.36 -22.12
N THR A 128 -23.25 24.40 -21.71
CA THR A 128 -23.81 25.71 -21.37
C THR A 128 -23.23 26.78 -22.28
N CYS A 129 -23.95 27.90 -22.40
CA CYS A 129 -23.48 29.08 -23.10
C CYS A 129 -23.51 30.27 -22.16
N SER A 130 -22.43 31.04 -22.12
CA SER A 130 -22.39 32.34 -21.46
C SER A 130 -21.75 33.38 -22.39
N LYS A 131 -22.16 34.64 -22.25
CA LYS A 131 -21.54 35.76 -23.00
C LYS A 131 -20.03 35.87 -22.79
N LYS A 132 -19.55 35.52 -21.60
CA LYS A 132 -18.15 35.69 -21.19
C LYS A 132 -17.28 34.54 -21.67
N ASP A 133 -17.73 33.32 -21.44
CA ASP A 133 -16.92 32.11 -21.62
C ASP A 133 -17.30 31.36 -22.92
N GLY A 134 -18.36 31.78 -23.61
CA GLY A 134 -18.89 31.11 -24.78
C GLY A 134 -19.43 29.73 -24.41
N CYS A 135 -19.12 28.73 -25.22
CA CYS A 135 -19.47 27.35 -24.91
C CYS A 135 -18.63 26.83 -23.76
N SER A 136 -19.30 26.33 -22.72
CA SER A 136 -18.65 25.72 -21.59
C SER A 136 -19.37 24.44 -21.16
N ILE A 137 -18.78 23.72 -20.21
CA ILE A 137 -19.33 22.49 -19.67
C ILE A 137 -19.61 22.74 -18.19
N GLN A 138 -20.84 22.44 -17.78
CA GLN A 138 -21.21 22.35 -16.38
C GLN A 138 -21.40 20.89 -16.02
N CYS A 139 -20.60 20.40 -15.08
CA CYS A 139 -20.71 19.02 -14.60
C CYS A 139 -21.97 18.85 -13.76
N ASP A 140 -22.55 17.66 -13.84
CA ASP A 140 -23.70 17.26 -13.04
C ASP A 140 -23.33 17.23 -11.55
N ALA A 141 -24.34 17.23 -10.69
CA ALA A 141 -24.11 17.15 -9.25
C ALA A 141 -23.25 15.92 -8.90
N ARG A 142 -22.27 16.11 -8.00
CA ARG A 142 -21.25 15.12 -7.57
C ARG A 142 -20.08 14.90 -8.54
N PHE A 143 -20.07 15.54 -9.70
CA PHE A 143 -18.95 15.49 -10.63
C PHE A 143 -18.19 16.82 -10.63
N SER A 144 -16.87 16.73 -10.79
CA SER A 144 -15.98 17.87 -10.88
C SER A 144 -15.36 17.96 -12.27
N LYS A 145 -15.14 19.19 -12.72
CA LYS A 145 -14.53 19.45 -14.02
C LYS A 145 -13.02 19.17 -13.97
N CYS A 146 -12.58 18.16 -14.71
CA CYS A 146 -11.19 17.80 -14.92
C CYS A 146 -10.83 18.02 -16.39
N GLY A 147 -10.36 19.22 -16.71
CA GLY A 147 -10.13 19.64 -18.10
C GLY A 147 -11.45 19.67 -18.90
N THR A 148 -11.59 18.74 -19.83
CA THR A 148 -12.78 18.57 -20.68
C THR A 148 -13.72 17.46 -20.21
N GLN A 149 -13.41 16.78 -19.10
CA GLN A 149 -14.22 15.69 -18.56
C GLN A 149 -14.88 16.08 -17.24
N CYS A 150 -15.98 15.40 -16.90
CA CYS A 150 -16.66 15.51 -15.62
C CYS A 150 -16.48 14.18 -14.87
N LEU A 151 -15.63 14.20 -13.85
CA LEU A 151 -15.17 13.01 -13.14
C LEU A 151 -15.66 13.01 -11.70
N ASN A 152 -15.96 11.81 -11.16
CA ASN A 152 -16.43 11.67 -9.79
C ASN A 152 -15.24 11.53 -8.85
N LEU A 153 -14.77 12.66 -8.31
CA LEU A 153 -13.61 12.67 -7.42
C LEU A 153 -13.85 11.96 -6.08
N GLN A 154 -15.08 11.53 -5.77
CA GLN A 154 -15.37 10.85 -4.52
C GLN A 154 -15.16 9.33 -4.58
N THR A 155 -15.15 8.76 -5.79
CA THR A 155 -15.18 7.31 -6.00
C THR A 155 -14.27 6.84 -7.14
N ASP A 156 -13.83 7.74 -8.02
CA ASP A 156 -12.90 7.42 -9.10
C ASP A 156 -11.48 7.28 -8.55
N THR A 157 -10.95 6.05 -8.58
CA THR A 157 -9.60 5.72 -8.10
C THR A 157 -8.49 6.34 -8.95
N ALA A 158 -8.77 6.82 -10.16
CA ALA A 158 -7.81 7.55 -10.98
C ALA A 158 -7.82 9.07 -10.76
N ASN A 159 -8.79 9.60 -10.01
CA ASN A 159 -9.02 11.04 -9.81
C ASN A 159 -9.52 11.35 -8.39
N CYS A 160 -9.01 10.63 -7.39
CA CYS A 160 -9.61 10.65 -6.06
C CYS A 160 -9.28 11.94 -5.31
N GLY A 161 -10.29 12.68 -4.89
CA GLY A 161 -10.16 13.98 -4.22
C GLY A 161 -9.80 15.14 -5.16
N THR A 162 -8.89 14.92 -6.10
CA THR A 162 -8.48 15.90 -7.13
C THR A 162 -8.23 15.22 -8.47
N CYS A 163 -8.33 16.01 -9.56
CA CYS A 163 -8.10 15.51 -10.91
C CYS A 163 -6.67 14.95 -11.07
N GLY A 164 -6.56 13.74 -11.60
CA GLY A 164 -5.27 13.05 -11.81
C GLY A 164 -4.63 12.46 -10.56
N ASN A 165 -5.28 12.53 -9.39
CA ASN A 165 -4.78 11.86 -8.19
C ASN A 165 -5.15 10.37 -8.21
N ILE A 166 -4.22 9.56 -8.72
CA ILE A 166 -4.38 8.11 -8.84
C ILE A 166 -4.06 7.46 -7.49
N CYS A 167 -4.98 6.64 -6.99
CA CYS A 167 -4.81 5.92 -5.73
C CYS A 167 -3.80 4.76 -5.86
N PRO A 168 -2.99 4.53 -4.82
CA PRO A 168 -2.01 3.44 -4.83
C PRO A 168 -2.68 2.07 -4.86
N ALA A 169 -2.11 1.16 -5.65
CA ALA A 169 -2.50 -0.24 -5.73
C ALA A 169 -1.24 -1.12 -5.57
N PRO A 170 -0.79 -1.36 -4.32
CA PRO A 170 0.39 -2.18 -4.07
C PRO A 170 0.12 -3.65 -4.48
N ALA A 171 1.18 -4.46 -4.54
CA ALA A 171 1.03 -5.90 -4.80
C ALA A 171 0.10 -6.52 -3.75
N ASN A 172 -0.83 -7.38 -4.20
CA ASN A 172 -1.89 -7.97 -3.36
C ASN A 172 -2.85 -6.96 -2.73
N GLY A 173 -2.94 -5.75 -3.28
CA GLY A 173 -3.88 -4.71 -2.87
C GLY A 173 -4.70 -4.15 -4.03
N ILE A 174 -5.90 -3.69 -3.71
CA ILE A 174 -6.81 -3.02 -4.63
C ILE A 174 -6.95 -1.56 -4.17
N ALA A 175 -6.71 -0.61 -5.08
CA ALA A 175 -6.95 0.80 -4.82
C ALA A 175 -8.44 1.07 -4.58
N THR A 176 -8.73 1.88 -3.57
CA THR A 176 -10.09 2.36 -3.28
C THR A 176 -10.12 3.88 -3.20
N CYS A 177 -11.26 4.46 -3.54
CA CYS A 177 -11.53 5.89 -3.36
C CYS A 177 -12.86 6.02 -2.65
N SER A 178 -12.83 6.60 -1.44
CA SER A 178 -14.03 6.80 -0.64
C SER A 178 -14.05 8.21 -0.08
N GLY A 179 -15.08 8.97 -0.43
CA GLY A 179 -15.21 10.37 0.00
C GLY A 179 -14.09 11.27 -0.51
N GLY A 180 -13.40 10.89 -1.59
CA GLY A 180 -12.26 11.63 -2.13
C GLY A 180 -10.92 11.35 -1.43
N THR A 181 -10.87 10.33 -0.59
CA THR A 181 -9.63 9.86 0.05
C THR A 181 -9.25 8.51 -0.53
N CYS A 182 -7.99 8.39 -0.94
CA CYS A 182 -7.43 7.11 -1.38
C CYS A 182 -7.29 6.15 -0.21
N GLY A 183 -7.63 4.88 -0.46
CA GLY A 183 -7.40 3.76 0.44
C GLY A 183 -6.89 2.55 -0.34
N VAL A 184 -6.55 1.50 0.42
CA VAL A 184 -6.15 0.20 -0.11
C VAL A 184 -6.93 -0.88 0.63
N THR A 185 -7.48 -1.83 -0.11
CA THR A 185 -8.02 -3.06 0.43
C THR A 185 -7.11 -4.21 0.00
N CYS A 186 -6.55 -4.93 0.95
CA CYS A 186 -5.70 -6.08 0.66
C CYS A 186 -6.53 -7.30 0.27
N ASN A 187 -5.96 -8.15 -0.58
CA ASN A 187 -6.54 -9.44 -0.93
C ASN A 187 -6.63 -10.36 0.31
N ASP A 188 -7.47 -11.39 0.24
CA ASP A 188 -7.60 -12.37 1.31
C ASP A 188 -6.26 -12.99 1.70
N GLY A 189 -6.01 -13.09 3.00
CA GLY A 189 -4.74 -13.57 3.57
C GLY A 189 -3.64 -12.50 3.67
N PHE A 190 -3.90 -11.27 3.21
CA PHE A 190 -2.97 -10.14 3.34
C PHE A 190 -3.54 -9.06 4.26
N SER A 191 -2.66 -8.32 4.93
CA SER A 191 -3.02 -7.14 5.74
C SER A 191 -2.21 -5.92 5.32
N LEU A 192 -2.82 -4.73 5.46
CA LEU A 192 -2.18 -3.47 5.11
C LEU A 192 -1.19 -3.07 6.21
N CYS A 193 0.10 -3.31 5.98
CA CYS A 193 1.18 -3.03 6.91
C CYS A 193 2.10 -1.95 6.32
N GLY A 194 2.06 -0.75 6.90
CA GLY A 194 2.92 0.37 6.46
C GLY A 194 2.67 0.83 5.01
N GLY A 195 1.44 0.66 4.49
CA GLY A 195 1.07 1.03 3.12
C GLY A 195 1.20 -0.10 2.09
N GLU A 196 1.75 -1.25 2.48
CA GLU A 196 1.92 -2.43 1.65
C GLU A 196 1.06 -3.59 2.14
N CYS A 197 0.53 -4.41 1.24
CA CYS A 197 -0.18 -5.64 1.64
C CYS A 197 0.83 -6.76 1.90
N ARG A 198 0.95 -7.19 3.16
CA ARG A 198 1.86 -8.27 3.60
C ARG A 198 1.08 -9.55 3.86
N ASP A 199 1.65 -10.69 3.45
CA ASP A 199 1.05 -12.01 3.67
C ASP A 199 1.15 -12.36 5.15
N VAL A 200 0.06 -12.23 5.90
CA VAL A 200 0.09 -12.51 7.34
C VAL A 200 0.05 -14.00 7.65
N ASN A 201 -0.08 -14.87 6.65
CA ASN A 201 -0.14 -16.32 6.86
C ASN A 201 1.21 -17.00 6.69
N ASN A 202 2.10 -16.44 5.86
CA ASN A 202 3.38 -17.06 5.50
C ASN A 202 4.60 -16.13 5.58
N ASP A 203 4.42 -14.82 5.80
CA ASP A 203 5.54 -13.91 6.04
C ASP A 203 5.98 -13.98 7.51
N ALA A 204 7.20 -14.50 7.75
CA ALA A 204 7.79 -14.55 9.07
C ALA A 204 8.00 -13.16 9.70
N GLY A 205 8.02 -12.07 8.92
CA GLY A 205 8.10 -10.71 9.45
C GLY A 205 6.76 -10.08 9.85
N ASN A 206 5.63 -10.67 9.46
CA ASN A 206 4.28 -10.12 9.65
C ASN A 206 3.26 -11.22 10.02
N CYS A 207 3.67 -12.22 10.79
CA CYS A 207 2.90 -13.44 10.96
C CYS A 207 1.69 -13.24 11.88
N GLY A 208 0.49 -13.52 11.38
CA GLY A 208 -0.79 -13.32 12.06
C GLY A 208 -1.25 -11.85 12.05
N THR A 209 -0.34 -10.91 12.29
CA THR A 209 -0.62 -9.46 12.28
C THR A 209 0.58 -8.66 11.77
N CYS A 210 0.34 -7.40 11.38
CA CYS A 210 1.40 -6.50 10.93
C CYS A 210 2.50 -6.31 11.99
N ASN A 211 3.75 -6.37 11.54
CA ASN A 211 4.96 -6.23 12.36
C ASN A 211 5.12 -7.29 13.47
N ASN A 212 4.39 -8.40 13.40
CA ASN A 212 4.63 -9.54 14.29
C ASN A 212 5.69 -10.46 13.69
N ALA A 213 6.96 -10.08 13.85
CA ALA A 213 8.08 -10.87 13.39
C ALA A 213 8.29 -12.11 14.28
N CYS A 214 8.34 -13.28 13.66
CA CYS A 214 8.63 -14.53 14.32
C CYS A 214 10.09 -14.59 14.76
N LEU A 215 10.30 -15.05 15.98
CA LEU A 215 11.63 -15.27 16.55
C LEU A 215 12.07 -16.70 16.29
N ALA A 216 13.37 -16.89 16.11
CA ALA A 216 13.99 -18.20 16.01
C ALA A 216 15.22 -18.25 16.93
N PRO A 217 15.46 -19.39 17.60
CA PRO A 217 16.68 -19.58 18.37
C PRO A 217 17.91 -19.67 17.46
N GLU A 218 19.10 -19.75 18.07
CA GLU A 218 20.34 -19.94 17.32
C GLU A 218 20.28 -21.20 16.45
N ASN A 219 20.85 -21.11 15.24
CA ASN A 219 20.84 -22.14 14.22
C ASN A 219 19.43 -22.60 13.78
N ALA A 220 18.47 -21.68 13.82
CA ALA A 220 17.16 -21.86 13.25
C ALA A 220 16.79 -20.69 12.33
N SER A 221 15.82 -20.95 11.44
CA SER A 221 15.13 -19.93 10.68
C SER A 221 13.71 -19.77 11.19
N ALA A 222 13.25 -18.53 11.34
CA ALA A 222 11.88 -18.24 11.71
C ALA A 222 10.91 -18.62 10.58
N THR A 223 9.76 -19.16 10.94
CA THR A 223 8.74 -19.60 9.98
C THR A 223 7.37 -19.05 10.38
N CYS A 224 6.55 -18.74 9.38
CA CYS A 224 5.13 -18.45 9.58
C CYS A 224 4.31 -19.48 8.81
N SER A 225 3.32 -20.08 9.48
CA SER A 225 2.39 -21.01 8.84
C SER A 225 1.00 -20.78 9.39
N GLY A 226 0.06 -20.40 8.52
CA GLY A 226 -1.33 -20.11 8.91
C GLY A 226 -1.43 -19.01 9.97
N GLY A 227 -0.55 -18.02 9.91
CA GLY A 227 -0.53 -16.90 10.85
C GLY A 227 0.02 -17.23 12.23
N THR A 228 0.61 -18.42 12.41
CA THR A 228 1.26 -18.82 13.65
C THR A 228 2.77 -18.86 13.46
N CYS A 229 3.49 -18.20 14.38
CA CYS A 229 4.94 -18.25 14.39
C CYS A 229 5.46 -19.61 14.81
N GLY A 230 6.54 -20.02 14.17
CA GLY A 230 7.36 -21.16 14.55
C GLY A 230 8.78 -20.94 14.07
N PHE A 231 9.58 -22.01 14.10
CA PHE A 231 10.92 -22.01 13.54
C PHE A 231 11.23 -23.38 12.95
N SER A 232 12.26 -23.45 12.12
CA SER A 232 12.87 -24.70 11.64
C SER A 232 14.35 -24.67 11.91
N CYS A 233 14.88 -25.74 12.50
CA CYS A 233 16.32 -25.87 12.70
C CYS A 233 17.03 -26.00 11.36
N ASN A 234 18.28 -25.52 11.31
CA ASN A 234 19.15 -25.69 10.17
C ASN A 234 19.43 -27.19 9.92
N THR A 235 20.00 -27.50 8.77
CA THR A 235 20.31 -28.88 8.37
C THR A 235 21.14 -29.61 9.43
N LEU A 236 20.82 -30.89 9.68
CA LEU A 236 21.49 -31.78 10.64
C LEU A 236 21.28 -31.44 12.12
N MET A 237 20.34 -30.55 12.45
CA MET A 237 20.01 -30.21 13.83
C MET A 237 18.64 -30.75 14.23
N GLY A 238 18.51 -31.16 15.49
CA GLY A 238 17.25 -31.54 16.12
C GLY A 238 16.56 -30.35 16.78
N LYS A 239 15.22 -30.27 16.66
CA LYS A 239 14.39 -29.36 17.47
C LYS A 239 14.31 -29.90 18.90
N CYS A 240 15.15 -29.36 19.77
CA CYS A 240 15.32 -29.81 21.15
C CYS A 240 14.87 -28.74 22.14
N GLY A 241 14.90 -29.09 23.43
CA GLY A 241 14.46 -28.19 24.49
C GLY A 241 13.03 -28.46 24.94
N GLY A 242 12.26 -27.38 25.13
CA GLY A 242 11.01 -27.37 25.88
C GLY A 242 11.22 -26.97 27.35
N ALA A 243 10.13 -26.68 28.07
CA ALA A 243 10.25 -26.23 29.46
C ALA A 243 10.94 -27.29 30.34
N PRO A 244 11.93 -26.93 31.17
CA PRO A 244 12.36 -25.56 31.52
C PRO A 244 13.51 -25.00 30.67
N LEU A 245 14.07 -25.76 29.73
CA LEU A 245 15.28 -25.40 28.98
C LEU A 245 15.03 -24.38 27.84
N GLY A 246 13.78 -24.19 27.44
CA GLY A 246 13.40 -23.36 26.29
C GLY A 246 13.65 -24.06 24.96
N ASP A 247 13.00 -23.59 23.90
CA ASP A 247 13.15 -24.17 22.56
C ASP A 247 14.52 -23.82 21.96
N ARG A 248 15.22 -24.83 21.42
CA ARG A 248 16.53 -24.67 20.80
C ARG A 248 16.76 -25.66 19.66
N CYS A 249 17.81 -25.44 18.90
CA CYS A 249 18.32 -26.40 17.94
C CYS A 249 19.65 -26.96 18.43
N SER A 250 19.76 -28.28 18.53
CA SER A 250 20.97 -28.96 19.00
C SER A 250 21.53 -29.88 17.92
N ASN A 251 22.85 -29.99 17.84
CA ASN A 251 23.51 -30.96 16.97
C ASN A 251 23.45 -32.34 17.64
N LEU A 252 22.56 -33.20 17.13
CA LEU A 252 22.34 -34.54 17.70
C LEU A 252 23.52 -35.50 17.49
N LEU A 253 24.51 -35.13 16.69
CA LEU A 253 25.66 -35.98 16.40
C LEU A 253 26.80 -35.80 17.41
N ASP A 254 26.91 -34.59 17.98
CA ASP A 254 28.11 -34.17 18.70
C ASP A 254 27.79 -33.44 20.02
N ASP A 255 26.54 -33.03 20.27
CA ASP A 255 26.15 -32.41 21.54
C ASP A 255 26.00 -33.48 22.63
N VAL A 256 26.82 -33.36 23.67
CA VAL A 256 26.81 -34.28 24.80
C VAL A 256 25.51 -34.27 25.60
N ASN A 257 24.70 -33.20 25.52
CA ASN A 257 23.44 -33.07 26.22
C ASN A 257 22.23 -33.55 25.40
N ASP A 258 22.40 -33.67 24.08
CA ASP A 258 21.35 -34.03 23.12
C ASP A 258 21.85 -35.15 22.16
N CYS A 259 22.59 -36.11 22.69
CA CYS A 259 23.31 -37.09 21.88
C CYS A 259 22.38 -38.18 21.32
N GLY A 260 22.27 -38.24 19.99
CA GLY A 260 21.37 -39.16 19.29
C GLY A 260 19.89 -38.83 19.45
N GLY A 261 19.54 -37.72 20.13
CA GLY A 261 18.18 -37.27 20.31
C GLY A 261 18.05 -36.19 21.38
N CYS A 262 16.94 -35.46 21.35
CA CYS A 262 16.74 -34.33 22.22
C CYS A 262 16.57 -34.71 23.69
N ASN A 263 17.18 -33.90 24.55
CA ASN A 263 17.25 -34.03 25.99
C ASN A 263 17.79 -35.42 26.43
N ARG A 264 18.80 -35.92 25.71
CA ARG A 264 19.49 -37.19 25.98
C ARG A 264 20.96 -36.94 26.33
N PRO A 265 21.25 -36.51 27.57
CA PRO A 265 22.63 -36.30 27.99
C PRO A 265 23.38 -37.63 28.10
N CYS A 266 24.64 -37.62 27.71
CA CYS A 266 25.50 -38.80 27.87
C CYS A 266 25.77 -39.12 29.34
N PRO A 267 25.82 -40.41 29.71
CA PRO A 267 26.06 -40.81 31.09
C PRO A 267 27.39 -40.28 31.61
N THR A 268 27.39 -39.80 32.84
CA THR A 268 28.61 -39.44 33.56
C THR A 268 29.20 -40.71 34.19
N ILE A 269 30.47 -40.99 33.88
CA ILE A 269 31.21 -42.11 34.45
C ILE A 269 32.34 -41.54 35.32
N ASP A 270 32.52 -42.07 36.53
CA ASP A 270 33.63 -41.66 37.40
C ASP A 270 34.98 -41.81 36.69
N ASN A 271 35.82 -40.78 36.77
CA ASN A 271 37.10 -40.69 36.05
C ASN A 271 36.98 -40.78 34.51
N GLY A 272 35.81 -40.54 33.95
CA GLY A 272 35.57 -40.44 32.52
C GLY A 272 34.94 -39.10 32.12
N THR A 273 35.28 -38.63 30.93
CA THR A 273 34.64 -37.48 30.28
C THR A 273 33.64 -37.98 29.24
N PRO A 274 32.34 -37.63 29.34
CA PRO A 274 31.35 -38.03 28.36
C PRO A 274 31.59 -37.32 27.02
N LYS A 275 31.43 -38.06 25.92
CA LYS A 275 31.55 -37.57 24.55
C LYS A 275 30.36 -38.03 23.72
N CYS A 276 29.88 -37.18 22.82
CA CYS A 276 28.96 -37.60 21.77
C CYS A 276 29.73 -37.70 20.46
N SER A 277 29.61 -38.84 19.77
CA SER A 277 30.22 -39.04 18.46
C SER A 277 29.24 -39.75 17.55
N SER A 278 28.89 -39.11 16.43
CA SER A 278 27.92 -39.63 15.47
C SER A 278 26.57 -40.04 16.11
N GLY A 279 26.15 -39.30 17.14
CA GLY A 279 24.90 -39.53 17.88
C GLY A 279 24.95 -40.70 18.86
N LEU A 280 26.15 -41.20 19.16
CA LEU A 280 26.37 -42.23 20.17
C LEU A 280 27.20 -41.68 21.33
N CYS A 281 26.72 -41.94 22.54
CA CYS A 281 27.46 -41.62 23.74
C CYS A 281 28.67 -42.55 23.87
N THR A 282 29.83 -41.93 24.05
CA THR A 282 31.11 -42.58 24.29
C THR A 282 31.73 -41.95 25.53
N THR A 283 32.74 -42.60 26.09
CA THR A 283 33.46 -42.09 27.27
C THR A 283 34.94 -42.15 26.99
N GLU A 284 35.63 -41.03 27.22
CA GLU A 284 37.08 -40.98 27.25
C GLU A 284 37.53 -40.98 28.71
N CYS A 285 38.30 -41.99 29.11
CA CYS A 285 38.84 -42.02 30.46
C CYS A 285 39.87 -40.91 30.66
N ASN A 286 39.81 -40.26 31.81
CA ASN A 286 40.76 -39.22 32.20
C ASN A 286 42.18 -39.81 32.26
N ALA A 287 43.19 -38.96 32.13
CA ALA A 287 44.58 -39.40 32.16
C ALA A 287 44.89 -40.26 33.40
N GLY A 288 45.55 -41.42 33.19
CA GLY A 288 45.84 -42.40 34.24
C GLY A 288 44.77 -43.49 34.42
N PHE A 289 43.61 -43.37 33.79
CA PHE A 289 42.55 -44.38 33.84
C PHE A 289 42.39 -45.09 32.50
N THR A 290 41.98 -46.36 32.54
CA THR A 290 41.71 -47.18 31.36
C THR A 290 40.26 -47.62 31.36
N MET A 291 39.63 -47.63 30.18
CA MET A 291 38.25 -48.11 30.02
C MET A 291 38.25 -49.64 30.11
N CYS A 292 37.64 -50.17 31.16
CA CYS A 292 37.43 -51.59 31.35
C CYS A 292 35.93 -51.85 31.48
N ASN A 293 35.36 -52.55 30.50
CA ASN A 293 33.92 -52.70 30.32
C ASN A 293 33.25 -51.31 30.25
N ASP A 294 32.39 -50.95 31.20
CA ASP A 294 31.67 -49.66 31.24
C ASP A 294 32.20 -48.71 32.34
N ARG A 295 33.46 -48.86 32.77
CA ARG A 295 34.05 -48.04 33.83
C ARG A 295 35.49 -47.65 33.54
N CYS A 296 35.87 -46.44 33.94
CA CYS A 296 37.25 -45.99 33.95
C CYS A 296 37.92 -46.41 35.27
N VAL A 297 38.93 -47.28 35.17
CA VAL A 297 39.65 -47.85 36.32
C VAL A 297 41.13 -47.49 36.26
N ASP A 298 41.74 -47.27 37.42
CA ASP A 298 43.18 -47.04 37.53
C ASP A 298 43.90 -48.39 37.59
N LEU A 299 44.53 -48.79 36.49
CA LEU A 299 45.26 -50.07 36.42
C LEU A 299 46.48 -50.12 37.36
N GLY A 300 46.93 -48.97 37.88
CA GLY A 300 48.05 -48.84 38.79
C GLY A 300 47.70 -49.15 40.25
N SER A 301 46.42 -49.03 40.64
CA SER A 301 45.98 -49.12 42.04
C SER A 301 44.72 -49.95 42.25
N ASP A 302 43.90 -50.19 41.23
CA ASP A 302 42.70 -51.02 41.34
C ASP A 302 43.08 -52.50 41.44
N ARG A 303 42.83 -53.08 42.61
CA ARG A 303 43.07 -54.49 42.90
C ARG A 303 42.34 -55.44 41.94
N ASN A 304 41.19 -55.04 41.39
CA ASN A 304 40.39 -55.88 40.51
C ASN A 304 40.80 -55.75 39.03
N ASN A 305 41.62 -54.75 38.68
CA ASN A 305 42.06 -54.44 37.32
C ASN A 305 43.56 -54.14 37.29
N CYS A 306 44.36 -54.90 38.06
CA CYS A 306 45.75 -54.53 38.30
C CYS A 306 46.62 -54.89 37.08
N GLY A 307 47.20 -53.87 36.44
CA GLY A 307 47.99 -54.01 35.21
C GLY A 307 47.17 -54.30 33.95
N GLY A 308 45.86 -54.55 34.06
CA GLY A 308 44.97 -54.83 32.92
C GLY A 308 43.50 -54.99 33.33
N CYS A 309 42.59 -54.85 32.37
CA CYS A 309 41.16 -55.06 32.62
C CYS A 309 40.87 -56.48 33.10
N ASP A 310 39.98 -56.60 34.08
CA ASP A 310 39.55 -57.87 34.70
C ASP A 310 40.72 -58.70 35.28
N SER A 311 41.88 -58.08 35.49
CA SER A 311 43.08 -58.69 36.06
C SER A 311 43.10 -58.53 37.57
N ALA A 312 42.15 -59.20 38.23
CA ALA A 312 42.04 -59.14 39.68
C ALA A 312 43.24 -59.82 40.36
N CYS A 313 43.84 -59.16 41.34
CA CYS A 313 44.89 -59.74 42.16
C CYS A 313 44.33 -60.91 42.98
N GLY A 314 44.49 -62.12 42.45
CA GLY A 314 44.22 -63.35 43.18
C GLY A 314 45.08 -63.46 44.43
N MET A 315 44.58 -64.16 45.45
CA MET A 315 45.46 -64.70 46.48
C MET A 315 46.28 -65.81 45.83
N VAL A 316 47.59 -65.63 45.71
CA VAL A 316 48.46 -66.67 45.19
C VAL A 316 48.40 -67.86 46.17
N PRO A 317 47.95 -69.06 45.76
CA PRO A 317 47.97 -70.23 46.63
C PRO A 317 49.43 -70.53 46.99
N GLY A 318 49.80 -70.30 48.26
CA GLY A 318 51.13 -70.58 48.78
C GLY A 318 52.11 -69.39 48.89
N ALA A 319 51.77 -68.16 48.49
CA ALA A 319 52.73 -67.04 48.54
C ALA A 319 52.79 -66.26 49.87
N CYS A 320 51.91 -66.54 50.84
CA CYS A 320 52.01 -65.96 52.18
C CYS A 320 51.58 -66.97 53.25
N PHE A 321 52.56 -67.56 53.93
CA PHE A 321 52.34 -68.16 55.25
C PHE A 321 52.60 -67.09 56.31
N CYS A 322 51.56 -66.36 56.73
CA CYS A 322 51.60 -65.74 58.06
C CYS A 322 51.43 -66.87 59.07
N MET A 323 52.53 -67.28 59.70
CA MET A 323 52.55 -68.35 60.69
C MET A 323 51.63 -68.00 61.88
N GLY A 324 50.37 -68.43 61.83
CA GLY A 324 49.45 -68.41 62.98
C GLY A 324 48.04 -67.87 62.74
N PHE A 325 47.80 -67.03 61.73
CA PHE A 325 46.44 -66.56 61.41
C PHE A 325 46.28 -66.38 59.89
N VAL A 326 45.51 -67.28 59.27
CA VAL A 326 45.22 -67.30 57.82
C VAL A 326 44.33 -66.13 57.38
N THR A 327 43.95 -65.22 58.28
CA THR A 327 42.87 -64.24 58.09
C THR A 327 43.33 -62.79 57.90
N GLY A 328 44.64 -62.52 57.75
CA GLY A 328 45.18 -61.15 57.71
C GLY A 328 45.75 -60.63 56.37
N CYS A 329 46.15 -61.52 55.44
CA CYS A 329 46.81 -61.10 54.20
C CYS A 329 45.83 -60.45 53.21
N ARG A 330 46.23 -59.35 52.58
CA ARG A 330 45.48 -58.71 51.50
C ARG A 330 46.36 -58.63 50.25
N SER A 331 45.81 -58.98 49.09
CA SER A 331 46.47 -58.63 47.83
C SER A 331 46.25 -57.15 47.54
N VAL A 332 47.30 -56.47 47.11
CA VAL A 332 47.30 -55.04 46.78
C VAL A 332 47.84 -54.87 45.36
N CYS A 333 47.32 -53.86 44.66
CA CYS A 333 47.86 -53.42 43.39
C CYS A 333 48.77 -52.21 43.63
N THR A 334 49.99 -52.23 43.10
CA THR A 334 50.90 -51.09 43.17
C THR A 334 51.67 -50.98 41.87
N GLN A 335 51.51 -49.83 41.18
CA GLN A 335 52.10 -49.59 39.86
C GLN A 335 51.76 -50.69 38.83
N GLY A 336 50.55 -51.26 38.94
CA GLY A 336 50.07 -52.29 38.02
C GLY A 336 50.59 -53.70 38.29
N ALA A 337 51.30 -53.92 39.40
CA ALA A 337 51.74 -55.23 39.84
C ALA A 337 50.97 -55.69 41.10
N CYS A 338 50.48 -56.92 41.07
CA CYS A 338 49.90 -57.56 42.24
C CYS A 338 50.99 -57.99 43.23
N SER A 339 50.85 -57.59 44.48
CA SER A 339 51.67 -58.07 45.59
C SER A 339 50.80 -58.43 46.79
N THR A 340 51.35 -59.18 47.75
CA THR A 340 50.65 -59.52 48.99
C THR A 340 51.30 -58.79 50.16
N THR A 341 50.50 -58.15 51.02
CA THR A 341 50.98 -57.44 52.19
C THR A 341 50.37 -57.99 53.48
N CYS A 342 51.19 -58.00 54.55
CA CYS A 342 50.80 -58.32 55.92
C CYS A 342 50.16 -57.08 56.60
N PRO A 343 49.21 -57.23 57.55
CA PRO A 343 48.65 -56.11 58.30
C PRO A 343 49.69 -55.43 59.21
N PRO A 344 49.59 -54.11 59.45
CA PRO A 344 50.61 -53.33 60.16
C PRO A 344 50.81 -53.70 61.65
N GLU A 345 49.88 -54.45 62.25
CA GLU A 345 50.01 -54.95 63.63
C GLU A 345 50.99 -56.14 63.76
N SER A 346 51.48 -56.72 62.65
CA SER A 346 52.57 -57.69 62.67
C SER A 346 53.94 -56.99 62.58
N GLN A 347 54.36 -56.31 63.65
CA GLN A 347 55.70 -55.71 63.75
C GLN A 347 56.77 -56.70 64.26
N ASP A 348 56.55 -58.01 64.12
CA ASP A 348 57.59 -59.00 64.41
C ASP A 348 58.32 -59.40 63.10
N PRO A 349 59.61 -59.02 62.93
CA PRO A 349 60.38 -59.28 61.71
C PRO A 349 60.62 -60.77 61.41
N THR A 350 60.19 -61.70 62.27
CA THR A 350 60.25 -63.15 62.00
C THR A 350 58.98 -63.72 61.33
N THR A 351 57.89 -62.95 61.25
CA THR A 351 56.57 -63.46 60.80
C THR A 351 56.14 -63.08 59.37
N CYS A 352 56.88 -62.20 58.67
CA CYS A 352 56.74 -61.99 57.23
C CYS A 352 58.07 -62.33 56.55
N ILE A 353 58.19 -63.56 56.04
CA ILE A 353 59.35 -64.00 55.25
C ILE A 353 59.42 -63.13 53.98
N LYS A 354 60.52 -62.40 53.81
CA LYS A 354 60.79 -61.51 52.67
C LYS A 354 61.26 -62.23 51.40
N ASP A 355 61.38 -63.55 51.40
CA ASP A 355 61.99 -64.29 50.30
C ASP A 355 61.03 -65.33 49.70
N CYS A 356 60.37 -64.97 48.58
CA CYS A 356 59.98 -65.96 47.59
C CYS A 356 61.05 -65.94 46.48
N PRO A 357 61.80 -67.03 46.27
CA PRO A 357 62.71 -67.14 45.14
C PRO A 357 61.93 -67.26 43.83
N ILE A 358 62.51 -66.61 42.83
CA ILE A 358 62.17 -66.58 41.40
C ILE A 358 62.27 -68.01 40.85
N GLU A 359 61.27 -68.49 40.11
CA GLU A 359 61.51 -69.52 39.10
C GLU A 359 61.14 -68.96 37.72
N ASP A 360 62.20 -68.68 36.95
CA ASP A 360 62.20 -68.40 35.53
C ASP A 360 61.70 -69.61 34.71
N LYS A 361 61.10 -69.34 33.56
CA LYS A 361 61.33 -70.17 32.37
C LYS A 361 62.26 -69.44 31.43
#